data_AF-A0A956K0C2-F1
#
_entry.id   AF-A0A956K0C2-F1
#
_cell.length_a   1.000
_cell.length_b   1.000
_cell.length_c   1.000
_cell.angle_alpha   90.00
_cell.angle_beta   90.00
_cell.angle_gamma   90.00
#
_symmetry.space_group_name_H-M   'P 1'
#
loop_
_entity.id
_entity.type
_entity.pdbx_description
1 polymer ?
#
loop_
_entity_poly.entity_id
_entity_poly.type
_entity_poly.pdbx_seq_one_letter_code
_entity_poly.pdbx_strand_id
1 'polypeptide(L)'
;MPGSTAPPSDAKAALRRELLAHLEAALAAAEAAHAAATEGATHAEARPENSKDTRALEQSYLARGQAARVEELRTAVTEVTAWTPRAFAAGAAIGLGALVTVEEDGAEARYLVAPH
;
A
#
# COMPACT_ATOMS: atom_id res chain seq x y z
N MET A 1 32.56 23.12 2.31
CA MET A 1 31.25 22.52 2.65
C MET A 1 30.43 22.46 1.36
N PRO A 2 30.35 21.33 0.64
CA PRO A 2 29.48 21.28 -0.54
C PRO A 2 28.03 21.20 -0.06
N GLY A 3 27.19 22.09 -0.59
CA GLY A 3 25.83 22.30 -0.15
C GLY A 3 24.95 21.09 -0.40
N SER A 4 24.19 20.71 0.63
CA SER A 4 23.04 19.82 0.51
C SER A 4 21.96 20.57 -0.28
N THR A 5 21.98 20.40 -1.59
CA THR A 5 20.88 20.82 -2.45
C THR A 5 19.72 19.86 -2.20
N ALA A 6 18.61 20.40 -1.71
CA ALA A 6 17.37 19.64 -1.60
C ALA A 6 17.06 18.99 -2.96
N PRO A 7 16.70 17.69 -2.99
CA PRO A 7 16.38 17.03 -4.25
C PRO A 7 15.22 17.77 -4.95
N PRO A 8 15.23 17.85 -6.29
CA PRO A 8 14.22 18.59 -7.02
C PRO A 8 12.82 18.07 -6.69
N SER A 9 11.85 18.98 -6.60
CA SER A 9 10.43 18.68 -6.35
C SER A 9 9.88 17.58 -7.25
N ASP A 10 10.41 17.49 -8.47
CA ASP A 10 10.02 16.54 -9.51
C ASP A 10 10.31 15.09 -9.12
N ALA A 11 11.39 14.83 -8.38
CA ALA A 11 11.72 13.48 -7.92
C ALA A 11 10.70 12.99 -6.88
N LYS A 12 10.29 13.85 -5.95
CA LYS A 12 9.25 13.53 -4.96
C LYS A 12 7.90 13.30 -5.62
N ALA A 13 7.56 14.12 -6.63
CA ALA A 13 6.33 13.96 -7.40
C ALA A 13 6.31 12.67 -8.22
N ALA A 14 7.45 12.26 -8.80
CA ALA A 14 7.60 10.98 -9.48
C ALA A 14 7.42 9.80 -8.52
N LEU A 15 8.11 9.80 -7.38
CA LEU A 15 8.01 8.73 -6.37
C LEU A 15 6.60 8.63 -5.80
N ARG A 16 5.90 9.75 -5.58
CA ARG A 16 4.49 9.72 -5.16
C ARG A 16 3.59 9.06 -6.21
N ARG A 17 3.79 9.35 -7.50
CA ARG A 17 3.01 8.72 -8.58
C ARG A 17 3.28 7.22 -8.65
N GLU A 18 4.52 6.81 -8.45
CA GLU A 18 4.90 5.40 -8.43
C GLU A 18 4.28 4.66 -7.24
N LEU A 19 4.33 5.25 -6.04
CA LEU A 19 3.66 4.74 -4.85
C LEU A 19 2.15 4.59 -5.09
N LEU A 20 1.51 5.62 -5.64
CA LEU A 20 0.08 5.58 -5.95
C LEU A 20 -0.25 4.42 -6.92
N ALA A 21 0.51 4.28 -8.01
CA ALA A 21 0.32 3.19 -8.96
C ALA A 21 0.49 1.80 -8.31
N HIS A 22 1.44 1.65 -7.38
CA HIS A 22 1.63 0.41 -6.64
C HIS A 22 0.45 0.11 -5.71
N LEU A 23 -0.07 1.12 -5.00
CA LEU A 23 -1.22 0.97 -4.12
C LEU A 23 -2.49 0.64 -4.91
N GLU A 24 -2.70 1.27 -6.07
CA GLU A 24 -3.83 0.98 -6.96
C GLU A 24 -3.77 -0.45 -7.51
N ALA A 25 -2.58 -0.91 -7.93
CA ALA A 25 -2.38 -2.29 -8.38
C ALA A 25 -2.61 -3.30 -7.25
N ALA A 26 -2.13 -3.00 -6.04
CA ALA A 26 -2.36 -3.84 -4.87
C ALA A 26 -3.85 -3.88 -4.48
N LEU A 27 -4.54 -2.74 -4.55
CA LEU A 27 -5.98 -2.66 -4.29
C LEU A 27 -6.77 -3.53 -5.27
N ALA A 28 -6.48 -3.41 -6.57
CA ALA A 28 -7.14 -4.22 -7.59
C ALA A 28 -6.93 -5.73 -7.37
N ALA A 29 -5.72 -6.13 -6.98
CA ALA A 29 -5.42 -7.53 -6.65
C ALA A 29 -6.19 -8.00 -5.40
N ALA A 30 -6.29 -7.16 -4.35
CA ALA A 30 -7.03 -7.49 -3.13
C ALA A 30 -8.54 -7.58 -3.39
N GLU A 31 -9.11 -6.69 -4.21
CA GLU A 31 -10.51 -6.74 -4.63
C GLU A 31 -10.83 -8.02 -5.38
N ALA A 32 -9.96 -8.43 -6.31
CA ALA A 32 -10.10 -9.70 -7.04
C ALA A 32 -10.04 -10.91 -6.10
N ALA A 33 -9.12 -10.91 -5.13
CA ALA A 33 -9.00 -11.96 -4.13
C ALA A 33 -10.24 -12.04 -3.21
N HIS A 34 -10.77 -10.90 -2.79
CA HIS A 34 -12.00 -10.82 -1.99
C HIS A 34 -13.21 -11.38 -2.76
N ALA A 35 -13.36 -11.01 -4.03
CA ALA A 35 -14.43 -11.50 -4.89
C ALA A 35 -14.36 -13.03 -5.05
N ALA A 36 -13.17 -13.56 -5.34
CA ALA A 36 -12.97 -15.01 -5.48
C ALA A 36 -13.27 -15.79 -4.18
N ALA A 37 -12.86 -15.28 -3.03
CA ALA A 37 -13.14 -15.90 -1.73
C ALA A 37 -14.65 -15.89 -1.41
N THR A 38 -15.34 -14.79 -1.76
CA THR A 38 -16.79 -14.67 -1.57
C THR A 38 -17.55 -15.63 -2.47
N GLU A 39 -17.21 -15.67 -3.76
CA GLU A 39 -17.79 -16.62 -4.72
C GLU A 39 -17.56 -18.07 -4.26
N GLY A 40 -16.34 -18.42 -3.84
CA GLY A 40 -16.01 -19.75 -3.32
C GLY A 40 -16.81 -20.15 -2.08
N ALA A 41 -17.06 -19.21 -1.16
CA ALA A 41 -17.92 -19.44 0.00
C ALA A 41 -19.37 -19.73 -0.44
N THR A 42 -19.93 -18.93 -1.34
CA THR A 42 -21.32 -19.12 -1.81
C THR A 42 -21.53 -20.42 -2.58
N HIS A 43 -20.58 -20.83 -3.44
CA HIS A 43 -20.66 -22.11 -4.15
C HIS A 43 -20.54 -23.31 -3.21
N ALA A 44 -19.65 -23.25 -2.22
CA ALA A 44 -19.48 -24.31 -1.23
C ALA A 44 -20.72 -24.44 -0.32
N GLU A 45 -21.35 -23.32 0.06
CA GLU A 45 -22.64 -23.33 0.79
C GLU A 45 -23.77 -23.93 -0.04
N ALA A 46 -23.83 -23.63 -1.34
CA ALA A 46 -24.87 -24.13 -2.24
C ALA A 46 -24.72 -25.61 -2.62
N ARG A 47 -23.53 -26.20 -2.48
CA ARG A 47 -23.24 -27.59 -2.87
C ARG A 47 -22.33 -28.30 -1.85
N PRO A 48 -22.81 -28.60 -0.64
CA PRO A 48 -22.05 -29.39 0.32
C PRO A 48 -21.79 -30.80 -0.22
N GLU A 49 -20.52 -31.14 -0.47
CA GLU A 49 -20.13 -32.46 -1.02
C GLU A 49 -20.20 -33.58 0.03
N ASN A 50 -20.13 -33.25 1.33
CA ASN A 50 -20.35 -34.20 2.44
C ASN A 50 -20.73 -33.48 3.76
N SER A 51 -21.06 -34.24 4.81
CA SER A 51 -21.51 -33.73 6.12
C SER A 51 -20.40 -33.11 7.00
N LYS A 52 -19.17 -33.01 6.51
CA LYS A 52 -18.00 -32.45 7.18
C LYS A 52 -17.30 -31.37 6.32
N ASP A 53 -17.96 -30.84 5.30
CA ASP A 53 -17.35 -29.84 4.41
C ASP A 53 -17.20 -28.49 5.13
N THR A 54 -15.96 -28.11 5.46
CA THR A 54 -15.61 -26.84 6.12
C THR A 54 -15.18 -25.75 5.15
N ARG A 55 -15.15 -26.02 3.83
CA ARG A 55 -14.63 -25.09 2.83
C ARG A 55 -15.39 -23.79 2.81
N ALA A 56 -16.72 -23.83 2.91
CA ALA A 56 -17.55 -22.62 3.00
C ALA A 56 -17.13 -21.72 4.18
N LEU A 57 -16.90 -22.33 5.35
CA LEU A 57 -16.49 -21.61 6.55
C LEU A 57 -15.09 -21.01 6.39
N GLU A 58 -14.13 -21.79 5.92
CA GLU A 58 -12.75 -21.33 5.66
C GLU A 58 -12.71 -20.20 4.63
N GLN A 59 -13.46 -20.33 3.53
CA GLN A 59 -13.60 -19.28 2.52
C GLN A 59 -14.27 -18.02 3.08
N SER A 60 -15.23 -18.14 3.99
CA SER A 60 -15.84 -16.98 4.66
C SER A 60 -14.83 -16.20 5.54
N TYR A 61 -13.90 -16.90 6.18
CA TYR A 61 -12.83 -16.27 6.97
C TYR A 61 -11.81 -15.59 6.05
N LEU A 62 -11.44 -16.24 4.95
CA LEU A 62 -10.58 -15.65 3.92
C LEU A 62 -11.22 -14.39 3.32
N ALA A 63 -12.50 -14.43 2.96
CA ALA A 63 -13.23 -13.28 2.42
C ALA A 63 -13.23 -12.11 3.40
N ARG A 64 -13.44 -12.35 4.70
CA ARG A 64 -13.35 -11.31 5.74
C ARG A 64 -11.95 -10.72 5.86
N GLY A 65 -10.91 -11.54 5.83
CA GLY A 65 -9.52 -11.07 5.83
C GLY A 65 -9.20 -10.19 4.61
N GLN A 66 -9.65 -10.61 3.42
CA GLN A 66 -9.48 -9.84 2.19
C GLN A 66 -10.28 -8.53 2.21
N ALA A 67 -11.48 -8.50 2.81
CA ALA A 67 -12.26 -7.28 2.96
C ALA A 67 -11.50 -6.22 3.79
N ALA A 68 -10.90 -6.61 4.92
CA ALA A 68 -10.10 -5.71 5.74
C ALA A 68 -8.89 -5.16 4.95
N ARG A 69 -8.24 -6.02 4.14
CA ARG A 69 -7.11 -5.60 3.30
C ARG A 69 -7.54 -4.62 2.20
N VAL A 70 -8.70 -4.82 1.59
CA VAL A 70 -9.27 -3.89 0.60
C VAL A 70 -9.49 -2.51 1.23
N GLU A 71 -10.12 -2.44 2.41
CA GLU A 71 -10.38 -1.16 3.08
C GLU A 71 -9.10 -0.42 3.51
N GLU A 72 -8.09 -1.16 3.98
CA GLU A 72 -6.76 -0.61 4.29
C GLU A 72 -6.12 0.02 3.05
N LEU A 73 -6.17 -0.66 1.90
CA LEU A 73 -5.61 -0.18 0.64
C LEU A 73 -6.42 0.97 0.03
N ARG A 74 -7.75 0.99 0.16
CA ARG A 74 -8.58 2.14 -0.24
C ARG A 74 -8.21 3.38 0.55
N THR A 75 -7.98 3.22 1.85
CA THR A 75 -7.52 4.30 2.73
C THR A 75 -6.15 4.80 2.25
N ALA A 76 -5.21 3.90 1.99
CA ALA A 76 -3.88 4.22 1.45
C ALA A 76 -3.94 5.07 0.17
N VAL A 77 -4.71 4.60 -0.81
CA VAL A 77 -4.88 5.28 -2.10
C VAL A 77 -5.47 6.67 -1.89
N THR A 78 -6.45 6.80 -0.98
CA THR A 78 -7.09 8.08 -0.68
C THR A 78 -6.10 9.06 -0.03
N GLU A 79 -5.35 8.60 0.97
CA GLU A 79 -4.36 9.43 1.68
C GLU A 79 -3.23 9.88 0.75
N VAL A 80 -2.65 8.98 -0.05
CA VAL A 80 -1.57 9.31 -0.99
C VAL A 80 -2.06 10.21 -2.13
N THR A 81 -3.30 10.01 -2.60
CA THR A 81 -3.94 10.88 -3.59
C THR A 81 -4.19 12.30 -3.07
N ALA A 82 -4.59 12.46 -1.80
CA ALA A 82 -4.80 13.77 -1.20
C ALA A 82 -3.50 14.46 -0.78
N TRP A 83 -2.45 13.68 -0.51
CA TRP A 83 -1.18 14.18 -0.01
C TRP A 83 -0.35 14.91 -1.07
N THR A 84 0.29 16.02 -0.67
CA THR A 84 1.27 16.74 -1.49
C THR A 84 2.60 16.83 -0.71
N PRO A 85 3.71 16.29 -1.24
CA PRO A 85 5.00 16.37 -0.56
C PRO A 85 5.47 17.81 -0.41
N ARG A 86 5.77 18.24 0.83
CA ARG A 86 6.24 19.60 1.09
C ARG A 86 7.72 19.79 0.73
N ALA A 87 8.10 21.05 0.53
CA ALA A 87 9.50 21.46 0.49
C ALA A 87 10.11 21.44 1.90
N PHE A 88 11.40 21.14 1.99
CA PHE A 88 12.16 21.14 3.25
C PHE A 88 13.34 22.09 3.09
N ALA A 89 13.52 22.98 4.07
CA ALA A 89 14.68 23.84 4.16
C ALA A 89 15.91 23.07 4.67
N ALA A 90 17.11 23.58 4.41
CA ALA A 90 18.32 23.03 4.99
C ALA A 90 18.24 23.03 6.53
N GLY A 91 18.56 21.89 7.15
CA GLY A 91 18.47 21.71 8.61
C GLY A 91 17.05 21.50 9.16
N ALA A 92 16.02 21.44 8.32
CA ALA A 92 14.68 21.08 8.77
C ALA A 92 14.63 19.63 9.29
N ALA A 93 13.85 19.39 10.34
CA ALA A 93 13.60 18.05 10.84
C ALA A 93 12.93 17.16 9.77
N ILE A 94 13.30 15.88 9.77
CA ILE A 94 12.71 14.85 8.90
C ILE A 94 11.24 14.67 9.26
N GLY A 95 10.39 14.50 8.24
CA GLY A 95 8.96 14.23 8.42
C GLY A 95 8.29 13.85 7.09
N LEU A 96 6.97 13.73 7.08
CA LEU A 96 6.20 13.40 5.88
C LEU A 96 6.56 14.32 4.70
N GLY A 97 6.96 13.73 3.58
CA GLY A 97 7.44 14.37 2.36
C GLY A 97 8.94 14.57 2.28
N ALA A 98 9.70 14.16 3.29
CA ALA A 98 11.16 14.19 3.24
C ALA A 98 11.65 13.09 2.30
N LEU A 99 12.54 13.45 1.37
CA LEU A 99 13.37 12.49 0.65
C LEU A 99 14.69 12.43 1.40
N VAL A 100 14.96 11.33 2.06
CA VAL A 100 16.14 11.15 2.93
C VAL A 100 17.13 10.21 2.25
N THR A 101 18.41 10.51 2.42
CA THR A 101 19.49 9.61 2.07
C THR A 101 19.98 8.95 3.36
N VAL A 102 20.06 7.62 3.35
CA VAL A 102 20.60 6.82 4.45
C VAL A 102 21.84 6.13 3.91
N GLU A 103 22.92 6.21 4.66
CA GLU A 103 24.15 5.48 4.40
C GLU A 103 24.35 4.45 5.51
N GLU A 104 24.48 3.18 5.13
CA GLU A 104 24.73 2.06 6.04
C GLU A 104 25.77 1.15 5.40
N ASP A 105 26.86 0.85 6.13
CA ASP A 105 27.98 0.02 5.66
C ASP A 105 28.54 0.39 4.27
N GLY A 106 28.55 1.68 3.95
CA GLY A 106 29.03 2.21 2.67
C GLY A 106 28.03 2.06 1.50
N ALA A 107 26.82 1.56 1.76
CA ALA A 107 25.72 1.56 0.81
C ALA A 107 24.83 2.81 1.02
N GLU A 108 24.55 3.54 -0.07
CA GLU A 108 23.61 4.67 -0.06
C GLU A 108 22.23 4.22 -0.56
N ALA A 109 21.20 4.48 0.23
CA ALA A 109 19.81 4.30 -0.15
C ALA A 109 19.01 5.59 0.05
N ARG A 110 17.96 5.77 -0.75
CA ARG A 110 17.06 6.93 -0.66
C ARG A 110 15.64 6.50 -0.37
N TYR A 111 15.02 7.18 0.58
CA TYR A 111 13.66 6.88 1.04
C TYR A 111 12.80 8.14 1.00
N LEU A 112 11.60 8.02 0.43
CA LEU A 112 10.57 9.04 0.58
C LEU A 112 9.72 8.68 1.80
N VAL A 113 9.64 9.59 2.77
CA VAL A 113 8.73 9.44 3.92
C VAL A 113 7.32 9.81 3.45
N ALA A 114 6.50 8.82 3.11
CA ALA A 114 5.15 9.00 2.60
C ALA A 114 4.09 8.61 3.65
N PRO A 115 2.84 9.09 3.53
CA PRO A 115 1.73 8.56 4.31
C PRO A 115 1.37 7.14 3.85
N HIS A 116 0.92 6.33 4.82
CA HIS A 116 0.56 4.91 4.72
C HIS A 116 1.71 3.95 4.44
#